data_AF-A0A529HLC8-F1
#
_entry.id   AF-A0A529HLC8-F1
#
_cell.length_a   1.000
_cell.length_b   1.000
_cell.length_c   1.000
_cell.angle_alpha   90.00
_cell.angle_beta   90.00
_cell.angle_gamma   90.00
#
_symmetry.space_group_name_H-M   'P 1'
#
loop_
_entity.id
_entity.type
_entity.pdbx_description
1 polymer ?
#
loop_
_entity_poly.entity_id
_entity_poly.type
_entity_poly.pdbx_seq_one_letter_code
_entity_poly.pdbx_strand_id
1 'polypeptide(L)'
;IGFRVRDTVNDQASLANWRGIMGWWMQLPSSQAPEAERLRSWQRFVADNIEFKLGVAVGAAVARAWGENAAGLETPTLDTWRATTRLPWVGFWFRELLRWGTLDPFVAFALAQGLAQTREEAAARRLAFEAWLAQEGYDRGAETLIDPQRFLEWQRTLVRQGDAAEAVRGSAARLTATDGRRGSYDVRPVVRDDGIEWIDAAGYSIARTQYSEALLTARPE
;
A
#
# COMPACT_ATOMS: atom_id res chain seq x y z
N ILE A 1 20.63 8.58 19.12
CA ILE A 1 19.42 7.72 19.27
C ILE A 1 19.90 6.30 19.53
N GLY A 2 19.46 5.66 20.61
CA GLY A 2 19.88 4.31 20.99
C GLY A 2 18.68 3.36 21.16
N PHE A 3 18.90 2.07 20.90
CA PHE A 3 17.89 1.04 21.17
C PHE A 3 17.67 0.89 22.68
N ARG A 4 16.43 0.62 23.07
CA ARG A 4 16.04 0.45 24.48
C ARG A 4 15.11 -0.74 24.55
N VAL A 5 15.35 -1.55 25.57
CA VAL A 5 14.55 -2.72 25.92
C VAL A 5 14.26 -2.66 27.41
N ARG A 6 13.28 -3.43 27.91
CA ARG A 6 13.05 -3.53 29.36
C ARG A 6 14.19 -4.33 29.98
N ASP A 7 14.38 -4.22 31.29
CA ASP A 7 15.44 -4.94 31.99
C ASP A 7 15.02 -6.39 32.32
N THR A 8 14.54 -7.11 31.31
CA THR A 8 14.26 -8.54 31.40
C THR A 8 15.31 -9.31 30.60
N VAL A 9 15.64 -10.54 31.01
CA VAL A 9 16.67 -11.37 30.37
C VAL A 9 16.40 -11.52 28.86
N ASN A 10 15.14 -11.74 28.47
CA ASN A 10 14.75 -11.93 27.07
C ASN A 10 14.88 -10.65 26.23
N ASP A 11 14.62 -9.50 26.86
CA ASP A 11 14.74 -8.19 26.23
C ASP A 11 16.20 -7.78 26.02
N GLN A 12 17.06 -8.03 27.01
CA GLN A 12 18.51 -7.83 26.89
C GLN A 12 19.13 -8.75 25.83
N ALA A 13 18.69 -10.01 25.75
CA ALA A 13 19.11 -10.93 24.70
C ALA A 13 18.72 -10.44 23.29
N SER A 14 17.56 -9.79 23.16
CA SER A 14 17.11 -9.19 21.90
C SER A 14 17.98 -7.99 21.51
N LEU A 15 18.32 -7.14 22.47
CA LEU A 15 19.25 -6.02 22.26
C LEU A 15 20.64 -6.51 21.84
N ALA A 16 21.17 -7.55 22.49
CA ALA A 16 22.46 -8.14 22.11
C ALA A 16 22.45 -8.69 20.67
N ASN A 17 21.31 -9.22 20.22
CA ASN A 17 21.11 -9.77 18.88
C ASN A 17 20.43 -8.80 17.88
N TRP A 18 20.48 -7.48 18.12
CA TRP A 18 19.71 -6.53 17.29
C TRP A 18 20.00 -6.63 15.79
N ARG A 19 21.25 -6.97 15.41
CA ARG A 19 21.65 -7.15 13.99
C ARG A 19 20.97 -8.35 13.35
N GLY A 20 20.85 -9.47 14.07
CA GLY A 20 20.14 -10.65 13.60
C GLY A 20 18.66 -10.37 13.42
N ILE A 21 18.04 -9.67 14.38
CA ILE A 21 16.63 -9.25 14.31
C ILE A 21 16.40 -8.32 13.12
N MET A 22 17.26 -7.32 12.93
CA MET A 22 17.17 -6.40 11.79
C MET A 22 17.38 -7.14 10.46
N GLY A 23 18.37 -8.04 10.39
CA GLY A 23 18.63 -8.81 9.17
C GLY A 23 17.45 -9.69 8.78
N TRP A 24 16.84 -10.38 9.74
CA TRP A 24 15.61 -11.14 9.53
C TRP A 24 14.46 -10.23 9.08
N TRP A 25 14.26 -9.11 9.79
CA TRP A 25 13.17 -8.20 9.50
C TRP A 25 13.27 -7.61 8.10
N MET A 26 14.46 -7.17 7.69
CA MET A 26 14.75 -6.57 6.39
C MET A 26 14.96 -7.59 5.26
N GLN A 27 14.81 -8.89 5.54
CA GLN A 27 15.00 -9.98 4.57
C GLN A 27 16.40 -10.03 3.95
N LEU A 28 17.44 -9.77 4.75
CA LEU A 28 18.81 -9.91 4.28
C LEU A 28 19.12 -11.36 3.88
N PRO A 29 19.93 -11.58 2.82
CA PRO A 29 20.40 -12.91 2.48
C PRO A 29 21.05 -13.59 3.68
N SER A 30 20.76 -14.88 3.90
CA SER A 30 21.28 -15.69 5.01
C SER A 30 20.80 -15.28 6.41
N SER A 31 19.82 -14.37 6.53
CA SER A 31 19.18 -14.10 7.81
C SER A 31 18.34 -15.31 8.27
N GLN A 32 18.41 -15.63 9.55
CA GLN A 32 17.64 -16.73 10.14
C GLN A 32 16.37 -16.21 10.78
N ALA A 33 15.26 -16.89 10.53
CA ALA A 33 14.02 -16.62 11.25
C ALA A 33 14.16 -16.99 12.74
N PRO A 34 13.49 -16.26 13.64
CA PRO A 34 13.42 -16.68 15.03
C PRO A 34 12.65 -17.99 15.15
N GLU A 35 12.96 -18.75 16.20
CA GLU A 35 12.08 -19.80 16.68
C GLU A 35 10.70 -19.21 17.05
N ALA A 36 9.65 -20.03 16.95
CA ALA A 36 8.27 -19.60 17.14
C ALA A 36 8.05 -18.86 18.49
N GLU A 37 8.71 -19.34 19.54
CA GLU A 37 8.65 -18.78 20.90
C GLU A 37 9.26 -17.37 21.00
N ARG A 38 10.23 -17.06 20.13
CA ARG A 38 10.94 -15.78 20.07
C ARG A 38 10.34 -14.80 19.07
N LEU A 39 9.43 -15.25 18.20
CA LEU A 39 8.83 -14.43 17.16
C LEU A 39 8.18 -13.15 17.73
N ARG A 40 7.37 -13.30 18.80
CA ARG A 40 6.67 -12.17 19.41
C ARG A 40 7.64 -11.16 20.04
N SER A 41 8.74 -11.62 20.66
CA SER A 41 9.74 -10.71 21.24
C SER A 41 10.52 -9.96 20.17
N TRP A 42 10.84 -10.62 19.05
CA TRP A 42 11.48 -9.99 17.89
C TRP A 42 10.56 -8.96 17.23
N GLN A 43 9.29 -9.28 17.02
CA GLN A 43 8.29 -8.34 16.49
C GLN A 43 8.15 -7.10 17.37
N ARG A 44 8.11 -7.26 18.70
CA ARG A 44 8.09 -6.13 19.62
C ARG A 44 9.36 -5.30 19.53
N PHE A 45 10.53 -5.94 19.48
CA PHE A 45 11.81 -5.24 19.33
C PHE A 45 11.84 -4.40 18.04
N VAL A 46 11.38 -4.98 16.93
CA VAL A 46 11.24 -4.30 15.63
C VAL A 46 10.35 -3.08 15.76
N ALA A 47 9.12 -3.22 16.27
CA ALA A 47 8.17 -2.12 16.40
C ALA A 47 8.75 -0.97 17.25
N ASP A 48 9.31 -1.29 18.43
CA ASP A 48 9.77 -0.29 19.39
C ASP A 48 11.07 0.42 18.96
N ASN A 49 11.96 -0.28 18.25
CA ASN A 49 13.32 0.19 18.00
C ASN A 49 13.62 0.45 16.52
N ILE A 50 13.18 -0.41 15.63
CA ILE A 50 13.47 -0.32 14.19
C ILE A 50 12.41 0.55 13.52
N GLU A 51 11.13 0.23 13.66
CA GLU A 51 10.07 1.02 13.03
C GLU A 51 9.95 2.39 13.68
N PHE A 52 9.80 2.43 15.00
CA PHE A 52 9.54 3.68 15.70
C PHE A 52 10.79 4.56 15.83
N LYS A 53 11.82 4.14 16.58
CA LYS A 53 12.95 5.04 16.89
C LYS A 53 13.82 5.36 15.69
N LEU A 54 14.19 4.35 14.90
CA LEU A 54 14.97 4.60 13.69
C LEU A 54 14.12 5.35 12.66
N GLY A 55 12.82 5.07 12.55
CA GLY A 55 11.89 5.86 11.74
C GLY A 55 11.84 7.34 12.16
N VAL A 56 11.80 7.64 13.46
CA VAL A 56 11.86 9.03 13.99
C VAL A 56 13.20 9.68 13.66
N ALA A 57 14.32 8.96 13.83
CA ALA A 57 15.65 9.46 13.50
C ALA A 57 15.76 9.88 12.03
N VAL A 58 15.28 9.02 11.14
CA VAL A 58 15.29 9.22 9.69
C VAL A 58 14.35 10.35 9.30
N GLY A 59 13.13 10.37 9.85
CA GLY A 59 12.18 11.43 9.61
C GLY A 59 12.73 12.80 10.00
N ALA A 60 13.42 12.90 11.14
CA ALA A 60 14.10 14.12 11.56
C ALA A 60 15.24 14.52 10.60
N ALA A 61 16.02 13.55 10.10
CA ALA A 61 17.07 13.83 9.13
C ALA A 61 16.53 14.33 7.78
N VAL A 62 15.46 13.72 7.26
CA VAL A 62 14.79 14.16 6.03
C VAL A 62 14.14 15.54 6.22
N ALA A 63 13.47 15.77 7.34
CA ALA A 63 12.86 17.07 7.65
C ALA A 63 13.92 18.18 7.73
N ARG A 64 15.09 17.87 8.31
CA ARG A 64 16.24 18.78 8.32
C ARG A 64 16.74 19.05 6.91
N ALA A 65 16.95 18.02 6.09
CA ALA A 65 17.41 18.16 4.71
C ALA A 65 16.43 19.01 3.86
N TRP A 66 15.12 18.87 4.11
CA TRP A 66 14.11 19.75 3.51
C TRP A 66 14.25 21.19 3.99
N GLY A 67 14.25 21.40 5.31
CA GLY A 67 14.30 22.74 5.92
C GLY A 67 15.56 23.54 5.60
N GLU A 68 16.69 22.88 5.35
CA GLU A 68 17.95 23.55 4.94
C GLU A 68 17.92 24.07 3.49
N ASN A 69 17.03 23.55 2.65
CA ASN A 69 17.01 23.84 1.20
C ASN A 69 15.72 24.46 0.70
N ALA A 70 14.62 24.38 1.45
CA ALA A 70 13.34 24.98 1.09
C ALA A 70 13.39 26.51 1.23
N ALA A 71 12.75 27.21 0.30
CA ALA A 71 12.69 28.68 0.29
C ALA A 71 11.72 29.26 1.34
N GLY A 72 10.99 28.42 2.08
CA GLY A 72 10.01 28.79 3.08
C GLY A 72 9.26 27.59 3.67
N LEU A 73 8.05 27.82 4.19
CA LEU A 73 7.17 26.80 4.76
C LEU A 73 6.37 26.06 3.67
N GLU A 74 7.06 25.60 2.63
CA GLU A 74 6.43 24.87 1.53
C GLU A 74 6.08 23.45 1.95
N THR A 75 4.92 22.97 1.50
CA THR A 75 4.52 21.56 1.70
C THR A 75 5.25 20.70 0.66
N PRO A 76 5.94 19.62 1.08
CA PRO A 76 6.63 18.75 0.13
C PRO A 76 5.69 18.10 -0.88
N THR A 77 6.08 18.13 -2.15
CA THR A 77 5.43 17.37 -3.23
C THR A 77 6.43 16.38 -3.83
N LEU A 78 5.96 15.29 -4.45
CA LEU A 78 6.86 14.34 -5.10
C LEU A 78 7.68 14.99 -6.23
N ASP A 79 7.15 16.00 -6.90
CA ASP A 79 7.87 16.70 -7.97
C ASP A 79 9.07 17.49 -7.47
N THR A 80 8.93 18.11 -6.29
CA THR A 80 9.96 18.95 -5.69
C THR A 80 10.86 18.19 -4.72
N TRP A 81 10.43 17.01 -4.23
CA TRP A 81 11.07 16.30 -3.12
C TRP A 81 12.56 16.07 -3.30
N ARG A 82 12.99 15.47 -4.43
CA ARG A 82 14.41 15.20 -4.67
C ARG A 82 15.21 16.47 -4.87
N ALA A 83 14.66 17.45 -5.59
CA ALA A 83 15.34 18.72 -5.86
C ALA A 83 15.58 19.52 -4.58
N THR A 84 14.59 19.55 -3.69
CA THR A 84 14.68 20.26 -2.41
C THR A 84 15.56 19.51 -1.42
N THR A 85 15.30 18.22 -1.16
CA THR A 85 16.09 17.46 -0.16
C THR A 85 17.51 17.12 -0.61
N ARG A 86 17.76 17.11 -1.93
CA ARG A 86 18.98 16.58 -2.58
C ARG A 86 19.27 15.12 -2.24
N LEU A 87 18.25 14.37 -1.83
CA LEU A 87 18.35 12.95 -1.53
C LEU A 87 17.85 12.10 -2.70
N PRO A 88 18.43 10.90 -2.92
CA PRO A 88 17.87 9.92 -3.85
C PRO A 88 16.54 9.36 -3.33
N TRP A 89 15.76 8.71 -4.20
CA TRP A 89 14.44 8.18 -3.83
C TRP A 89 14.47 7.18 -2.67
N VAL A 90 15.57 6.44 -2.47
CA VAL A 90 15.70 5.56 -1.30
C VAL A 90 15.55 6.32 0.04
N GLY A 91 15.92 7.60 0.09
CA GLY A 91 15.71 8.44 1.26
C GLY A 91 14.22 8.71 1.55
N PHE A 92 13.41 8.83 0.51
CA PHE A 92 11.94 8.96 0.62
C PHE A 92 11.33 7.67 1.17
N TRP A 93 11.80 6.52 0.69
CA TRP A 93 11.26 5.21 1.05
C TRP A 93 11.68 4.71 2.42
N PHE A 94 12.77 5.22 2.98
CA PHE A 94 13.45 4.62 4.12
C PHE A 94 12.51 4.28 5.28
N ARG A 95 11.56 5.15 5.62
CA ARG A 95 10.59 4.89 6.70
C ARG A 95 9.66 3.72 6.37
N GLU A 96 9.17 3.63 5.14
CA GLU A 96 8.31 2.54 4.70
C GLU A 96 9.09 1.22 4.58
N LEU A 97 10.37 1.26 4.15
CA LEU A 97 11.24 0.07 4.16
C LEU A 97 11.39 -0.52 5.56
N LEU A 98 11.61 0.34 6.57
CA LEU A 98 11.66 -0.08 7.97
C LEU A 98 10.32 -0.61 8.46
N ARG A 99 9.22 0.08 8.15
CA ARG A 99 7.87 -0.30 8.57
C ARG A 99 7.43 -1.64 8.00
N TRP A 100 7.77 -1.89 6.74
CA TRP A 100 7.34 -3.10 6.04
C TRP A 100 8.37 -4.22 6.10
N GLY A 101 9.57 -3.97 6.63
CA GLY A 101 10.64 -4.97 6.73
C GLY A 101 11.04 -5.51 5.37
N THR A 102 11.42 -4.61 4.47
CA THR A 102 11.87 -4.96 3.13
C THR A 102 12.91 -3.95 2.66
N LEU A 103 13.78 -4.37 1.75
CA LEU A 103 14.73 -3.50 1.05
C LEU A 103 14.24 -3.07 -0.34
N ASP A 104 13.06 -3.53 -0.77
CA ASP A 104 12.47 -3.16 -2.05
C ASP A 104 11.37 -2.08 -1.86
N PRO A 105 11.59 -0.84 -2.33
CA PRO A 105 10.57 0.21 -2.33
C PRO A 105 9.25 -0.18 -2.97
N PHE A 106 9.26 -1.00 -4.04
CA PHE A 106 8.04 -1.43 -4.69
C PHE A 106 7.21 -2.34 -3.79
N VAL A 107 7.87 -3.26 -3.08
CA VAL A 107 7.21 -4.15 -2.11
C VAL A 107 6.59 -3.34 -0.98
N ALA A 108 7.34 -2.38 -0.42
CA ALA A 108 6.84 -1.49 0.62
C ALA A 108 5.62 -0.68 0.15
N PHE A 109 5.68 -0.13 -1.08
CA PHE A 109 4.56 0.57 -1.70
C PHE A 109 3.33 -0.33 -1.86
N ALA A 110 3.49 -1.51 -2.44
CA ALA A 110 2.37 -2.43 -2.70
C ALA A 110 1.67 -2.86 -1.41
N LEU A 111 2.41 -3.07 -0.32
CA LEU A 111 1.84 -3.33 1.01
C LEU A 111 1.12 -2.10 1.58
N ALA A 112 1.75 -0.93 1.51
CA ALA A 112 1.18 0.32 2.03
C ALA A 112 -0.14 0.71 1.34
N GLN A 113 -0.27 0.38 0.05
CA GLN A 113 -1.45 0.66 -0.75
C GLN A 113 -2.49 -0.47 -0.73
N GLY A 114 -2.26 -1.57 0.00
CA GLY A 114 -3.16 -2.72 0.03
C GLY A 114 -3.25 -3.48 -1.30
N LEU A 115 -2.27 -3.32 -2.19
CA LEU A 115 -2.20 -4.06 -3.46
C LEU A 115 -1.83 -5.53 -3.23
N ALA A 116 -1.21 -5.85 -2.09
CA ALA A 116 -0.85 -7.20 -1.70
C ALA A 116 -0.97 -7.38 -0.18
N GLN A 117 -1.19 -8.61 0.28
CA GLN A 117 -1.29 -8.93 1.71
C GLN A 117 0.05 -9.42 2.28
N THR A 118 0.92 -9.96 1.43
CA THR A 118 2.23 -10.47 1.84
C THR A 118 3.37 -9.86 1.01
N ARG A 119 4.58 -9.88 1.55
CA ARG A 119 5.78 -9.42 0.83
C ARG A 119 6.05 -10.22 -0.44
N GLU A 120 5.71 -11.51 -0.43
CA GLU A 120 5.86 -12.39 -1.59
C GLU A 120 4.87 -12.03 -2.71
N GLU A 121 3.60 -11.84 -2.37
CA GLU A 121 2.59 -11.35 -3.31
C GLU A 121 2.95 -9.97 -3.88
N ALA A 122 3.46 -9.08 -3.02
CA ALA A 122 3.94 -7.77 -3.44
C ALA A 122 5.12 -7.89 -4.42
N ALA A 123 6.12 -8.73 -4.11
CA ALA A 123 7.27 -8.95 -4.98
C ALA A 123 6.88 -9.57 -6.33
N ALA A 124 5.91 -10.49 -6.34
CA ALA A 124 5.41 -11.12 -7.57
C ALA A 124 4.81 -10.10 -8.56
N ARG A 125 4.31 -8.95 -8.08
CA ARG A 125 3.78 -7.88 -8.93
C ARG A 125 4.85 -7.04 -9.63
N ARG A 126 6.13 -7.20 -9.25
CA ARG A 126 7.25 -6.42 -9.79
C ARG A 126 7.37 -6.51 -11.30
N LEU A 127 7.24 -7.72 -11.85
CA LEU A 127 7.35 -7.96 -13.29
C LEU A 127 6.25 -7.22 -14.07
N ALA A 128 5.03 -7.16 -13.53
CA ALA A 128 3.93 -6.43 -14.16
C ALA A 128 4.19 -4.91 -14.18
N PHE A 129 4.73 -4.37 -13.09
CA PHE A 129 5.13 -2.97 -13.02
C PHE A 129 6.26 -2.63 -14.01
N GLU A 130 7.31 -3.45 -14.08
CA GLU A 130 8.43 -3.21 -15.01
C GLU A 130 8.04 -3.38 -16.49
N ALA A 131 7.10 -4.29 -16.77
CA ALA A 131 6.50 -4.42 -18.10
C ALA A 131 5.70 -3.17 -18.47
N TRP A 132 4.90 -2.64 -17.53
CA TRP A 132 4.18 -1.39 -17.72
C TRP A 132 5.12 -0.20 -17.93
N LEU A 133 6.18 -0.06 -17.12
CA LEU A 133 7.19 0.99 -17.29
C LEU A 133 7.77 1.00 -18.71
N ALA A 134 8.11 -0.18 -19.23
CA ALA A 134 8.67 -0.32 -20.57
C ALA A 134 7.67 0.02 -21.68
N GLN A 135 6.38 -0.29 -21.48
CA GLN A 135 5.31 0.06 -22.43
C GLN A 135 5.08 1.57 -22.49
N GLU A 136 5.16 2.26 -21.35
CA GLU A 136 5.05 3.73 -21.27
C GLU A 136 6.34 4.45 -21.72
N GLY A 137 7.40 3.71 -22.08
CA GLY A 137 8.65 4.26 -22.60
C GLY A 137 9.61 4.82 -21.54
N TYR A 138 9.43 4.48 -20.26
CA TYR A 138 10.38 4.85 -19.21
C TYR A 138 11.66 4.01 -19.29
N ASP A 139 12.77 4.59 -18.82
CA ASP A 139 14.01 3.83 -18.65
C ASP A 139 13.92 2.81 -17.50
N ARG A 140 14.89 1.91 -17.44
CA ARG A 140 15.06 0.92 -16.35
C ARG A 140 16.18 1.30 -15.38
N GLY A 141 16.44 2.59 -15.25
CA GLY A 141 17.41 3.13 -14.30
C GLY A 141 16.99 2.88 -12.86
N ALA A 142 17.96 2.76 -11.96
CA ALA A 142 17.71 2.43 -10.56
C ALA A 142 16.72 3.39 -9.88
N GLU A 143 16.86 4.70 -10.13
CA GLU A 143 15.95 5.72 -9.57
C GLU A 143 14.53 5.62 -10.15
N THR A 144 14.39 5.33 -11.45
CA THR A 144 13.08 5.16 -12.10
C THR A 144 12.33 3.96 -11.54
N LEU A 145 13.05 2.87 -11.28
CA LEU A 145 12.50 1.63 -10.70
C LEU A 145 12.01 1.79 -9.25
N ILE A 146 12.39 2.87 -8.58
CA ILE A 146 11.97 3.19 -7.21
C ILE A 146 11.28 4.55 -7.12
N ASP A 147 10.82 5.12 -8.23
CA ASP A 147 10.20 6.44 -8.23
C ASP A 147 8.72 6.32 -7.75
N PRO A 148 8.35 6.97 -6.63
CA PRO A 148 6.98 6.93 -6.10
C PRO A 148 5.93 7.47 -7.07
N GLN A 149 6.30 8.38 -7.96
CA GLN A 149 5.35 8.89 -8.96
C GLN A 149 4.97 7.81 -9.97
N ARG A 150 5.94 6.99 -10.40
CA ARG A 150 5.69 5.88 -11.34
C ARG A 150 4.84 4.79 -10.68
N PHE A 151 5.07 4.52 -9.40
CA PHE A 151 4.24 3.58 -8.65
C PHE A 151 2.77 4.02 -8.58
N LEU A 152 2.52 5.31 -8.32
CA LEU A 152 1.17 5.88 -8.29
C LEU A 152 0.51 5.88 -9.67
N GLU A 153 1.26 6.18 -10.73
CA GLU A 153 0.78 6.08 -12.11
C GLU A 153 0.36 4.66 -12.47
N TRP A 154 1.20 3.67 -12.14
CA TRP A 154 0.88 2.26 -12.34
C TRP A 154 -0.35 1.84 -11.54
N GLN A 155 -0.46 2.22 -10.26
CA GLN A 155 -1.65 1.93 -9.45
C GLN A 155 -2.93 2.48 -10.09
N ARG A 156 -2.89 3.69 -10.66
CA ARG A 156 -4.05 4.26 -11.38
C ARG A 156 -4.42 3.46 -12.63
N THR A 157 -3.50 2.74 -13.26
CA THR A 157 -3.85 1.87 -14.40
C THR A 157 -4.61 0.62 -13.93
N LEU A 158 -4.24 0.06 -12.78
CA LEU A 158 -4.92 -1.09 -12.18
C LEU A 158 -6.37 -0.78 -11.79
N VAL A 159 -6.62 0.38 -11.17
CA VAL A 159 -7.98 0.83 -10.81
C VAL A 159 -8.84 0.96 -12.06
N ARG A 160 -8.33 1.66 -13.09
CA ARG A 160 -9.06 1.80 -14.37
C ARG A 160 -9.37 0.47 -15.04
N GLN A 161 -8.46 -0.50 -14.96
CA GLN A 161 -8.69 -1.85 -15.48
C GLN A 161 -9.76 -2.61 -14.68
N GLY A 162 -9.77 -2.45 -13.35
CA GLY A 162 -10.81 -2.98 -12.48
C GLY A 162 -12.19 -2.42 -12.82
N ASP A 163 -12.30 -1.09 -12.92
CA ASP A 163 -13.55 -0.41 -13.27
C ASP A 163 -14.05 -0.82 -14.66
N ALA A 164 -13.15 -0.93 -15.65
CA ALA A 164 -13.52 -1.38 -17.00
C ALA A 164 -13.99 -2.84 -17.03
N ALA A 165 -13.40 -3.72 -16.23
CA ALA A 165 -13.83 -5.12 -16.12
C ALA A 165 -15.19 -5.24 -15.39
N GLU A 166 -15.48 -4.34 -14.46
CA GLU A 166 -16.75 -4.30 -13.72
C GLU A 166 -17.88 -3.65 -14.55
N ALA A 167 -17.57 -2.60 -15.33
CA ALA A 167 -18.52 -1.89 -16.19
C ALA A 167 -19.13 -2.75 -17.31
N VAL A 168 -18.55 -3.92 -17.62
CA VAL A 168 -19.05 -4.83 -18.68
C VAL A 168 -20.23 -5.71 -18.21
N ARG A 169 -20.70 -5.60 -16.96
CA ARG A 169 -21.88 -6.35 -16.46
C ARG A 169 -23.17 -5.52 -16.49
N GLY A 170 -23.57 -5.06 -17.67
CA GLY A 170 -24.87 -4.43 -17.87
C GLY A 170 -26.00 -5.47 -17.98
N SER A 171 -27.10 -5.27 -17.26
CA SER A 171 -28.34 -6.01 -17.47
C SER A 171 -29.51 -5.02 -17.55
N ALA A 172 -30.55 -5.38 -18.30
CA ALA A 172 -31.76 -4.58 -18.39
C ALA A 172 -32.45 -4.54 -17.02
N ALA A 173 -32.45 -3.37 -16.38
CA ALA A 173 -33.12 -3.12 -15.12
C ALA A 173 -34.39 -2.30 -15.33
N ARG A 174 -35.44 -2.60 -14.57
CA ARG A 174 -36.65 -1.77 -14.50
C ARG A 174 -36.50 -0.78 -13.36
N LEU A 175 -36.57 0.52 -13.66
CA LEU A 175 -36.59 1.56 -12.63
C LEU A 175 -37.85 1.41 -11.77
N THR A 176 -37.71 1.62 -10.46
CA THR A 176 -38.81 1.48 -9.49
C THR A 176 -39.26 2.84 -8.98
N ALA A 177 -38.44 3.52 -8.17
CA ALA A 177 -38.81 4.79 -7.54
C ALA A 177 -38.22 6.04 -8.23
N THR A 178 -37.56 5.89 -9.38
CA THR A 178 -36.93 7.00 -10.09
C THR A 178 -37.31 7.04 -11.57
N ASP A 179 -37.30 8.24 -12.15
CA ASP A 179 -37.49 8.48 -13.58
C ASP A 179 -36.19 8.41 -14.39
N GLY A 180 -35.06 8.13 -13.72
CA GLY A 180 -33.76 7.93 -14.34
C GLY A 180 -33.06 9.22 -14.79
N ARG A 181 -33.63 10.40 -14.53
CA ARG A 181 -33.08 11.68 -15.03
C ARG A 181 -31.68 12.03 -14.53
N ARG A 182 -31.25 11.45 -13.41
CA ARG A 182 -29.90 11.64 -12.87
C ARG A 182 -28.82 10.89 -13.67
N GLY A 183 -29.22 9.99 -14.58
CA GLY A 183 -28.33 9.26 -15.49
C GLY A 183 -27.59 8.09 -14.84
N SER A 184 -27.01 8.30 -13.65
CA SER A 184 -26.32 7.26 -12.87
C SER A 184 -26.71 7.32 -11.38
N TYR A 185 -26.78 6.15 -10.75
CA TYR A 185 -27.14 5.97 -9.34
C TYR A 185 -26.22 4.93 -8.70
N ASP A 186 -25.67 5.26 -7.53
CA ASP A 186 -24.93 4.31 -6.72
C ASP A 186 -25.91 3.42 -5.96
N VAL A 187 -25.81 2.10 -6.17
CA VAL A 187 -26.77 1.13 -5.65
C VAL A 187 -26.10 -0.13 -5.11
N ARG A 188 -26.77 -0.80 -4.17
CA ARG A 188 -26.40 -2.09 -3.60
C ARG A 188 -27.43 -3.16 -3.97
N PRO A 189 -27.01 -4.37 -4.36
CA PRO A 189 -27.93 -5.46 -4.66
C PRO A 189 -28.49 -6.08 -3.38
N VAL A 190 -29.80 -6.31 -3.35
CA VAL A 190 -30.51 -7.11 -2.34
C VAL A 190 -31.26 -8.22 -3.06
N VAL A 191 -30.88 -9.46 -2.77
CA VAL A 191 -31.56 -10.63 -3.34
C VAL A 191 -32.94 -10.77 -2.69
N ARG A 192 -33.97 -10.88 -3.53
CA ARG A 192 -35.37 -11.14 -3.17
C ARG A 192 -35.85 -12.38 -3.95
N ASP A 193 -37.00 -12.94 -3.55
CA ASP A 193 -37.53 -14.18 -4.13
C ASP A 193 -37.78 -14.12 -5.66
N ASP A 194 -37.89 -12.91 -6.22
CA ASP A 194 -38.24 -12.63 -7.61
C ASP A 194 -37.18 -11.80 -8.36
N GLY A 195 -35.96 -11.67 -7.80
CA GLY A 195 -34.85 -11.03 -8.49
C GLY A 195 -33.87 -10.29 -7.58
N ILE A 196 -33.18 -9.31 -8.15
CA ILE A 196 -32.27 -8.42 -7.40
C ILE A 196 -32.92 -7.04 -7.36
N GLU A 197 -33.09 -6.54 -6.14
CA GLU A 197 -33.51 -5.17 -5.86
C GLU A 197 -32.27 -4.31 -5.62
N TRP A 198 -32.16 -3.20 -6.35
CA TRP A 198 -31.02 -2.30 -6.28
C TRP A 198 -31.40 -1.10 -5.44
N ILE A 199 -30.85 -1.03 -4.22
CA ILE A 199 -31.15 0.01 -3.24
C ILE A 199 -30.05 1.06 -3.21
N ASP A 200 -30.40 2.34 -3.06
CA ASP A 200 -29.40 3.39 -2.84
C ASP A 200 -28.87 3.38 -1.40
N ALA A 201 -27.93 4.29 -1.10
CA ALA A 201 -27.34 4.44 0.23
C ALA A 201 -28.35 4.84 1.33
N ALA A 202 -29.52 5.39 0.97
CA ALA A 202 -30.59 5.74 1.90
C ALA A 202 -31.61 4.60 2.06
N GLY A 203 -31.42 3.48 1.35
CA GLY A 203 -32.27 2.29 1.41
C GLY A 203 -33.47 2.31 0.46
N TYR A 204 -33.56 3.28 -0.46
CA TYR A 204 -34.64 3.34 -1.44
C TYR A 204 -34.35 2.45 -2.64
N SER A 205 -35.36 1.69 -3.08
CA SER A 205 -35.33 0.89 -4.31
C SER A 205 -35.23 1.82 -5.52
N ILE A 206 -34.14 1.71 -6.28
CA ILE A 206 -33.89 2.48 -7.50
C ILE A 206 -34.30 1.68 -8.74
N ALA A 207 -33.95 0.39 -8.76
CA ALA A 207 -34.23 -0.48 -9.88
C ALA A 207 -34.37 -1.94 -9.46
N ARG A 208 -34.91 -2.76 -10.35
CA ARG A 208 -35.01 -4.20 -10.19
C ARG A 208 -34.55 -4.94 -11.44
N THR A 209 -33.79 -6.00 -11.24
CA THR A 209 -33.40 -6.94 -12.31
C THR A 209 -33.89 -8.33 -11.98
N GLN A 210 -33.98 -9.20 -13.00
CA GLN A 210 -34.08 -10.64 -12.75
C GLN A 210 -32.85 -11.12 -11.98
N TYR A 211 -32.99 -12.22 -11.25
CA TYR A 211 -31.86 -12.82 -10.56
C TYR A 211 -30.80 -13.24 -11.58
N SER A 212 -29.58 -12.77 -11.36
CA SER A 212 -28.41 -13.17 -12.12
C SER A 212 -27.22 -13.14 -11.19
N GLU A 213 -26.62 -14.31 -10.97
CA GLU A 213 -25.42 -14.46 -10.16
C GLU A 213 -24.27 -13.58 -10.70
N ALA A 214 -24.24 -13.33 -12.01
CA ALA A 214 -23.25 -12.45 -12.63
C ALA A 214 -23.35 -10.98 -12.18
N LEU A 215 -24.52 -10.54 -11.72
CA LEU A 215 -24.75 -9.16 -11.23
C LEU A 215 -24.47 -9.01 -9.73
N LEU A 216 -24.27 -10.10 -9.00
CA LEU A 216 -23.90 -10.05 -7.60
C LEU A 216 -22.37 -9.91 -7.51
N THR A 217 -21.89 -8.81 -6.95
CA THR A 217 -20.47 -8.64 -6.67
C THR A 217 -20.09 -9.49 -5.46
N ALA A 218 -19.11 -10.37 -5.61
CA ALA A 218 -18.62 -11.24 -4.53
C ALA A 218 -17.79 -10.50 -3.46
N ARG A 219 -17.75 -9.16 -3.51
CA ARG A 219 -17.02 -8.32 -2.58
C ARG A 219 -18.01 -7.57 -1.70
N PRO A 220 -18.16 -7.92 -0.41
CA PRO A 220 -18.49 -6.89 0.55
C PRO A 220 -17.29 -5.93 0.56
N GLU A 221 -17.55 -4.64 0.35
CA GLU A 221 -16.54 -3.61 0.59
C GLU A 221 -16.08 -3.62 2.05
#